data_AF-A0A814UDC3-F1
#
_entry.id   AF-A0A814UDC3-F1
#
_cell.length_a   1.000
_cell.length_b   1.000
_cell.length_c   1.000
_cell.angle_alpha   90.00
_cell.angle_beta   90.00
_cell.angle_gamma   90.00
#
_symmetry.space_group_name_H-M   'P 1'
#
loop_
_entity.id
_entity.type
_entity.pdbx_description
1 polymer ?
#
loop_
_entity_poly.entity_id
_entity_poly.type
_entity_poly.pdbx_seq_one_letter_code
_entity_poly.pdbx_strand_id
1 'polypeptide(L)'
;MFGDNWTFKQDGGRPHIHRKTQDWYRTHLPCFIDKDHWSPNSPDLNPLDYSIWDKFAGAINWDLMTSKTALINELARSVKKIRSEVIFESCAS
;
A
#
# COMPACT_ATOMS: atom_id res chain seq x y z
N MET A 1 -3.12 -17.53 -6.07
CA MET A 1 -2.28 -16.53 -6.77
C MET A 1 -3.13 -15.91 -7.87
N PHE A 2 -3.05 -14.59 -8.08
CA PHE A 2 -3.91 -13.83 -9.00
C PHE A 2 -3.60 -14.03 -10.50
N GLY A 3 -2.78 -15.03 -10.87
CA GLY A 3 -2.26 -15.18 -12.24
C GLY A 3 -1.45 -13.95 -12.67
N ASP A 4 -1.42 -13.69 -13.98
CA ASP A 4 -0.74 -12.51 -14.56
C ASP A 4 -1.70 -11.33 -14.80
N ASN A 5 -2.96 -11.46 -14.39
CA ASN A 5 -3.99 -10.44 -14.62
C ASN A 5 -4.08 -9.47 -13.43
N TRP A 6 -3.01 -8.72 -13.16
CA TRP A 6 -2.97 -7.70 -12.12
C TRP A 6 -2.05 -6.54 -12.51
N THR A 7 -2.34 -5.37 -11.93
CA THR A 7 -1.54 -4.15 -12.12
C THR A 7 -0.97 -3.70 -10.79
N PHE A 8 0.34 -3.49 -10.74
CA PHE A 8 1.00 -2.90 -9.58
C PHE A 8 0.73 -1.40 -9.51
N LYS A 9 0.30 -0.92 -8.33
CA LYS A 9 0.02 0.48 -8.05
C LYS A 9 0.85 0.93 -6.85
N GLN A 10 1.59 2.03 -7.01
CA GLN A 10 2.38 2.66 -5.95
C GLN A 10 2.44 4.17 -6.20
N ASP A 11 2.64 4.94 -5.13
CA ASP A 11 2.74 6.40 -5.19
C ASP A 11 4.01 6.91 -5.90
N GLY A 12 4.01 8.20 -6.24
CA GLY A 12 5.09 8.90 -6.94
C GLY A 12 6.32 9.26 -6.09
N GLY A 13 6.58 8.57 -4.97
CA GLY A 13 7.76 8.82 -4.13
C GLY A 13 9.07 8.75 -4.94
N ARG A 14 10.08 9.57 -4.57
CA ARG A 14 11.35 9.67 -5.34
C ARG A 14 12.00 8.30 -5.65
N PRO A 15 12.06 7.32 -4.71
CA PRO A 15 12.60 6.00 -5.02
C PRO A 15 11.76 5.23 -6.04
N HIS A 16 10.45 5.45 -6.09
CA HIS A 16 9.50 4.71 -6.92
C HIS A 16 9.55 5.18 -8.37
N ILE A 17 9.71 6.49 -8.59
CA ILE A 17 9.82 7.09 -9.93
C ILE A 17 11.25 7.03 -10.49
N HIS A 18 12.24 6.61 -9.69
CA HIS A 18 13.63 6.54 -10.13
C HIS A 18 13.80 5.53 -11.27
N ARG A 19 14.64 5.86 -12.25
CA ARG A 19 14.87 5.05 -13.46
C ARG A 19 15.12 3.57 -13.16
N LYS A 20 16.02 3.27 -12.21
CA LYS A 20 16.35 1.89 -11.83
C LYS A 20 15.12 1.09 -11.34
N THR A 21 14.23 1.74 -10.59
CA THR A 21 13.02 1.10 -10.05
C THR A 21 12.01 0.85 -11.16
N GLN A 22 11.81 1.84 -12.04
CA GLN A 22 10.94 1.72 -13.21
C GLN A 22 11.44 0.65 -14.19
N ASP A 23 12.75 0.56 -14.43
CA ASP A 23 13.36 -0.48 -15.28
C ASP A 23 13.15 -1.87 -14.67
N TRP A 24 13.26 -1.99 -13.33
CA TRP A 24 12.97 -3.22 -12.62
C TRP A 24 11.49 -3.61 -12.76
N TYR A 25 10.55 -2.67 -12.58
CA TYR A 25 9.12 -2.92 -12.77
C TYR A 25 8.78 -3.44 -14.18
N ARG A 26 9.32 -2.82 -15.23
CA ARG A 26 9.11 -3.27 -16.62
C ARG A 26 9.57 -4.70 -16.88
N THR A 27 10.58 -5.16 -16.14
CA THR A 27 11.17 -6.48 -16.35
C THR A 27 10.46 -7.57 -15.53
N HIS A 28 9.88 -7.22 -14.39
CA HIS A 28 9.43 -8.21 -13.38
C HIS A 28 7.93 -8.20 -13.09
N LEU A 29 7.19 -7.16 -13.49
CA LEU A 29 5.77 -7.04 -13.22
C LEU A 29 4.97 -7.22 -14.52
N PRO A 30 3.83 -7.93 -14.49
CA PRO A 30 2.99 -8.10 -15.69
C PRO A 30 2.37 -6.77 -16.15
N CYS A 31 2.03 -5.89 -15.21
CA CYS A 31 1.57 -4.53 -15.46
C CYS A 31 1.86 -3.64 -14.23
N PHE A 32 2.11 -2.35 -14.44
CA PHE A 32 2.25 -1.37 -13.37
C PHE A 32 1.89 0.04 -13.84
N ILE A 33 1.48 0.92 -12.92
CA ILE A 33 1.32 2.35 -13.20
C ILE A 33 2.70 3.00 -13.14
N ASP A 34 3.20 3.47 -14.28
CA ASP A 34 4.50 4.13 -14.35
C ASP A 34 4.46 5.57 -13.80
N LYS A 35 5.66 6.15 -13.68
CA LYS A 35 5.85 7.50 -13.14
C LYS A 35 5.11 8.62 -13.89
N ASP A 36 4.76 8.40 -15.16
CA ASP A 36 4.12 9.40 -16.02
C ASP A 36 2.59 9.27 -16.00
N HIS A 37 2.06 8.12 -15.56
CA HIS A 37 0.62 7.87 -15.42
C HIS A 37 0.11 8.09 -13.99
N TRP A 38 0.96 8.05 -12.97
CA TRP A 38 0.55 8.37 -11.60
C TRP A 38 0.37 9.88 -11.40
N SER A 39 -0.83 10.30 -10.97
CA SER A 39 -1.11 11.71 -10.65
C SER A 39 -0.30 12.15 -9.41
N PRO A 40 0.54 13.20 -9.51
CA PRO A 40 1.29 13.71 -8.36
C PRO A 40 0.37 14.14 -7.20
N ASN A 41 0.83 13.96 -5.96
CA ASN A 41 0.13 14.39 -4.74
C ASN A 41 -1.33 13.92 -4.62
N SER A 42 -1.63 12.70 -5.09
CA SER A 42 -2.99 12.14 -5.08
C SER A 42 -3.14 10.96 -4.09
N PRO A 43 -3.10 11.21 -2.76
CA PRO A 43 -3.29 10.16 -1.76
C PRO A 43 -4.71 9.58 -1.79
N ASP A 44 -5.68 10.37 -2.26
CA ASP A 44 -7.06 9.97 -2.53
C ASP A 44 -7.17 8.87 -3.59
N LEU A 45 -6.17 8.73 -4.46
CA LEU A 45 -6.12 7.67 -5.45
C LEU A 45 -5.42 6.41 -4.94
N ASN A 46 -4.74 6.40 -3.79
CA ASN A 46 -4.02 5.22 -3.30
C ASN A 46 -4.83 4.49 -2.21
N PRO A 47 -5.33 3.26 -2.45
CA PRO A 47 -6.10 2.49 -1.46
C PRO A 47 -5.42 2.36 -0.10
N LEU A 48 -4.08 2.30 -0.09
CA LEU A 48 -3.32 2.27 1.14
C LEU A 48 -3.48 3.58 1.93
N ASP A 49 -3.41 4.73 1.26
CA ASP A 49 -3.41 6.05 1.88
C ASP A 49 -4.80 6.51 2.31
N TYR A 50 -5.83 6.35 1.47
CA TYR A 50 -7.17 6.81 1.82
C TYR A 50 -7.99 5.83 2.70
N SER A 51 -7.54 4.57 2.84
CA SER A 51 -8.31 3.54 3.57
C SER A 51 -7.45 2.68 4.49
N ILE A 52 -6.54 1.87 3.95
CA ILE A 52 -5.93 0.78 4.72
C ILE A 52 -5.08 1.29 5.90
N TRP A 53 -4.29 2.35 5.71
CA TRP A 53 -3.48 2.92 6.79
C TRP A 53 -4.32 3.47 7.94
N ASP A 54 -5.44 4.13 7.65
CA ASP A 54 -6.38 4.62 8.67
C ASP A 54 -6.97 3.46 9.47
N LYS A 55 -7.35 2.36 8.80
CA LYS A 55 -7.87 1.16 9.48
C LYS A 55 -6.84 0.50 10.39
N PHE A 56 -5.57 0.44 9.99
CA PHE A 56 -4.52 -0.06 10.88
C PHE A 56 -4.31 0.88 12.07
N ALA A 57 -4.23 2.19 11.83
CA ALA A 57 -4.00 3.17 12.87
C ALA A 57 -5.12 3.17 13.93
N GLY A 58 -6.39 3.03 13.51
CA GLY A 58 -7.53 2.92 14.41
C GLY A 58 -7.59 1.62 15.22
N ALA A 59 -6.89 0.57 14.79
CA ALA A 59 -6.84 -0.72 15.48
C ALA A 59 -5.68 -0.86 16.49
N ILE A 60 -4.76 0.10 16.51
CA ILE A 60 -3.58 0.14 17.38
C ILE A 60 -3.92 0.91 18.66
N ASN A 61 -3.55 0.34 19.80
CA ASN A 61 -3.50 1.10 21.06
C ASN A 61 -2.15 1.83 21.14
N TRP A 62 -2.15 3.10 20.74
CA TRP A 62 -0.94 3.93 20.65
C TRP A 62 -0.26 4.17 22.00
N ASP A 63 -1.01 4.18 23.10
CA ASP A 63 -0.47 4.40 24.45
C ASP A 63 0.46 3.26 24.90
N LEU A 64 0.33 2.07 24.29
CA LEU A 64 1.14 0.89 24.60
C LEU A 64 2.38 0.76 23.70
N MET A 65 2.53 1.62 22.69
CA MET A 65 3.59 1.49 21.68
C MET A 65 4.86 2.21 22.13
N THR A 66 5.66 1.57 22.98
CA THR A 66 6.89 2.14 23.57
C THR A 66 8.17 1.79 22.80
N SER A 67 8.09 0.92 21.79
CA SER A 67 9.25 0.49 21.01
C SER A 67 8.88 0.12 19.58
N LYS A 68 9.87 0.15 18.68
CA LYS A 68 9.73 -0.33 17.30
C LYS A 68 9.22 -1.77 17.24
N THR A 69 9.70 -2.64 18.13
CA THR A 69 9.28 -4.05 18.19
C THR A 69 7.82 -4.18 18.60
N ALA A 70 7.36 -3.40 19.60
CA ALA A 70 5.96 -3.38 20.00
C ALA A 70 5.07 -2.93 18.83
N LEU A 71 5.46 -1.87 18.12
CA LEU A 71 4.73 -1.38 16.96
C LEU A 71 4.64 -2.42 15.83
N ILE A 72 5.75 -3.07 15.48
CA ILE A 72 5.77 -4.12 14.45
C ILE A 72 4.82 -5.28 14.82
N ASN A 73 4.86 -5.71 16.09
CA ASN A 73 4.00 -6.79 16.57
C ASN A 73 2.52 -6.40 16.56
N GLU A 74 2.18 -5.17 16.96
CA GLU A 74 0.79 -4.71 16.98
C GLU A 74 0.25 -4.43 15.58
N LEU A 75 1.07 -3.93 14.66
CA LEU A 75 0.73 -3.85 13.24
C LEU A 75 0.40 -5.24 12.67
N ALA A 76 1.26 -6.23 12.92
CA ALA A 76 1.03 -7.60 12.45
C ALA A 76 -0.26 -8.23 13.03
N ARG A 77 -0.65 -7.88 14.26
CA ARG A 77 -1.94 -8.28 14.84
C ARG A 77 -3.10 -7.51 14.21
N SER A 78 -2.96 -6.21 14.00
CA SER A 78 -4.02 -5.34 13.48
C SER A 78 -4.40 -5.69 12.05
N VAL A 79 -3.45 -6.15 11.23
CA VAL A 79 -3.72 -6.70 9.90
C VAL A 79 -4.76 -7.82 9.95
N LYS A 80 -4.73 -8.67 10.97
CA LYS A 80 -5.70 -9.78 11.13
C LYS A 80 -7.08 -9.34 11.61
N LYS A 81 -7.20 -8.11 12.13
CA LYS A 81 -8.46 -7.55 12.64
C LYS A 81 -9.28 -6.88 11.53
N ILE A 82 -8.65 -6.54 10.40
CA ILE A 82 -9.34 -5.90 9.29
C ILE A 82 -10.06 -6.94 8.45
N ARG A 83 -11.35 -6.64 8.22
CA ARG A 83 -12.22 -7.43 7.37
C ARG A 83 -11.70 -7.43 5.93
N SER A 84 -11.71 -8.59 5.27
CA SER A 84 -11.28 -8.74 3.88
C SER A 84 -12.03 -7.80 2.92
N GLU A 85 -13.30 -7.53 3.20
CA GLU A 85 -14.17 -6.69 2.37
C GLU A 85 -13.60 -5.27 2.22
N VAL A 86 -12.96 -4.74 3.27
CA VAL A 86 -12.36 -3.40 3.25
C VAL A 86 -11.25 -3.30 2.20
N ILE A 87 -10.48 -4.38 1.99
CA ILE A 87 -9.43 -4.43 0.97
C ILE A 87 -10.07 -4.38 -0.42
N PHE A 88 -11.10 -5.20 -0.66
CA PHE A 88 -11.78 -5.24 -1.95
C PHE A 88 -12.51 -3.93 -2.27
N GLU A 89 -13.23 -3.36 -1.31
CA GLU A 89 -13.91 -2.06 -1.43
C GLU A 89 -12.91 -0.94 -1.74
N SER A 90 -11.74 -0.94 -1.08
CA SER A 90 -10.67 0.04 -1.36
C SER A 90 -10.00 -0.15 -2.73
N CYS A 91 -10.18 -1.29 -3.40
CA CYS A 91 -9.62 -1.49 -4.73
C CYS A 91 -10.65 -1.33 -5.85
N ALA A 92 -11.93 -1.12 -5.50
CA ALA A 92 -13.04 -0.99 -6.45
C ALA A 92 -13.36 0.47 -6.82
N SER A 93 -12.62 1.44 -6.26
CA SER A 93 -12.80 2.89 -6.47
C SER A 93 -12.13 3.40 -7.74
#